data_AF-A0AAE1W4D0-F1
#
_entry.id   AF-A0AAE1W4D0-F1
#
_cell.length_a   1.000
_cell.length_b   1.000
_cell.length_c   1.000
_cell.angle_alpha   90.00
_cell.angle_beta   90.00
_cell.angle_gamma   90.00
#
_symmetry.space_group_name_H-M   'P 1'
#
loop_
_entity.id
_entity.type
_entity.pdbx_description
1 polymer ?
#
loop_
_entity_poly.entity_id
_entity_poly.type
_entity_poly.pdbx_seq_one_letter_code
_entity_poly.pdbx_strand_id
1 'polypeptide(L)'
;MDSIRPSPAPNRSRIAKTFQKVIHLKTATKFRSSTGFCLPIPQEKQRCCESRQFERDNAEEAMEEYKVRAALEAFVAKLFATVSAVKAAYAELQMAQFPYNDEAVQSADQAVVDELKGLSELKRRFLKNQIDSSPPHVTLMLAEIQEQQSLMKTYEITMKKMQGEIENRESRISSLQEQLKDIIQNNKTLEKKLNASGSFSVLDNVKFSESNPKDFILVLHYALRSVRNFVKFLIREMESANWDIQAAANAIQPDIRFINRDHKAFALNHLCAEKFSLDSMIQTFRSNQ
;
A
#
# COMPACT_ATOMS: atom_id res chain seq x y z
N MET A 1 -23.29 11.96 -0.44
CA MET A 1 -22.60 13.02 0.31
C MET A 1 -23.10 12.89 1.74
N ASP A 2 -22.45 12.04 2.54
CA ASP A 2 -22.78 11.89 3.95
C ASP A 2 -21.50 11.95 4.78
N SER A 3 -21.53 12.85 5.73
CA SER A 3 -20.39 13.42 6.46
C SER A 3 -19.92 12.44 7.54
N ILE A 4 -18.67 11.99 7.44
CA ILE A 4 -18.02 11.14 8.46
C ILE A 4 -17.62 12.02 9.65
N ARG A 5 -18.23 11.75 10.81
CA ARG A 5 -17.86 12.33 12.12
C ARG A 5 -16.72 11.50 12.73
N PRO A 6 -15.66 12.11 13.30
CA PRO A 6 -14.58 11.37 13.94
C PRO A 6 -14.98 10.82 15.32
N SER A 7 -14.61 9.56 15.59
CA SER A 7 -14.79 8.87 16.87
C SER A 7 -13.73 9.28 17.92
N PRO A 8 -14.06 9.34 19.22
CA PRO A 8 -13.13 9.76 20.26
C PRO A 8 -12.13 8.66 20.70
N ALA A 9 -10.97 9.09 21.19
CA ALA A 9 -9.85 8.24 21.61
C ALA A 9 -10.16 7.36 22.84
N PRO A 10 -9.57 6.15 22.96
CA PRO A 10 -9.85 5.23 24.06
C PRO A 10 -9.15 5.62 25.37
N ASN A 11 -9.93 5.67 26.45
CA ASN A 11 -9.48 5.96 27.81
C ASN A 11 -8.62 4.84 28.42
N ARG A 12 -7.38 5.18 28.82
CA ARG A 12 -6.34 4.31 29.42
C ARG A 12 -6.63 3.82 30.86
N SER A 13 -7.84 3.92 31.38
CA SER A 13 -8.11 3.74 32.82
C SER A 13 -8.74 2.40 33.25
N ARG A 14 -8.92 1.42 32.35
CA ARG A 14 -9.54 0.11 32.69
C ARG A 14 -8.57 -1.07 32.87
N ILE A 15 -7.29 -0.93 32.52
CA ILE A 15 -6.32 -2.05 32.62
C ILE A 15 -5.67 -2.12 34.02
N ALA A 16 -5.76 -1.05 34.83
CA ALA A 16 -5.14 -1.00 36.15
C ALA A 16 -5.91 -1.72 37.28
N LYS A 17 -7.14 -2.22 37.02
CA LYS A 17 -7.98 -2.86 38.06
C LYS A 17 -8.00 -4.39 38.02
N THR A 18 -7.31 -5.02 37.08
CA THR A 18 -7.29 -6.49 36.95
C THR A 18 -6.03 -7.14 37.53
N PHE A 19 -5.00 -6.36 37.91
CA PHE A 19 -3.77 -6.90 38.50
C PHE A 19 -3.76 -6.96 40.04
N GLN A 20 -4.86 -6.61 40.70
CA GLN A 20 -4.95 -6.58 42.17
C GLN A 20 -5.61 -7.84 42.79
N LYS A 21 -5.44 -9.00 42.15
CA LYS A 21 -5.92 -10.30 42.68
C LYS A 21 -4.91 -11.44 42.65
N VAL A 22 -3.65 -11.20 42.25
CA VAL A 22 -2.64 -12.27 42.16
C VAL A 22 -1.30 -11.84 42.78
N ILE A 23 -1.32 -11.35 44.02
CA ILE A 23 -0.13 -11.33 44.88
C ILE A 23 -0.58 -11.53 46.33
N HIS A 24 -0.68 -12.79 46.78
CA HIS A 24 -0.69 -13.09 48.21
C HIS A 24 0.76 -13.06 48.72
N LEU A 25 1.31 -11.85 48.91
CA LEU A 25 2.57 -11.68 49.63
C LEU A 25 2.26 -11.75 51.13
N LYS A 26 2.71 -12.83 51.78
CA LYS A 26 2.69 -12.97 53.25
C LYS A 26 3.42 -11.80 53.88
N THR A 27 2.70 -11.03 54.68
CA THR A 27 3.19 -9.93 55.50
C THR A 27 4.17 -10.47 56.54
N ALA A 28 5.41 -9.98 56.53
CA ALA A 28 6.40 -10.24 57.56
C ALA A 28 5.99 -9.52 58.86
N THR A 29 5.73 -10.28 59.92
CA THR A 29 5.51 -9.77 61.26
C THR A 29 6.85 -9.37 61.89
N LYS A 30 6.89 -8.15 62.40
CA LYS A 30 8.04 -7.45 62.98
C LYS A 30 8.70 -8.25 64.13
N PHE A 31 10.02 -8.48 64.04
CA PHE A 31 10.87 -8.69 65.21
C PHE A 31 11.32 -7.32 65.74
N ARG A 32 11.04 -7.04 67.01
CA ARG A 32 11.72 -6.01 67.82
C ARG A 32 12.42 -6.73 68.96
N SER A 33 13.69 -6.40 69.18
CA SER A 33 14.55 -7.01 70.17
C SER A 33 14.12 -6.70 71.60
N SER A 34 14.16 -7.70 72.48
CA SER A 34 14.68 -7.50 73.84
C SER A 34 15.27 -8.81 74.38
N THR A 35 16.47 -8.66 74.89
CA THR A 35 17.32 -9.54 75.71
C THR A 35 16.57 -10.39 76.74
N GLY A 36 16.99 -11.65 76.92
CA GLY A 36 16.56 -12.46 78.07
C GLY A 36 16.91 -13.95 77.94
N PHE A 37 17.65 -14.45 78.93
CA PHE A 37 18.30 -15.77 79.02
C PHE A 37 17.35 -16.93 79.42
N CYS A 38 17.90 -18.15 79.23
CA CYS A 38 17.65 -19.43 79.93
C CYS A 38 16.56 -20.42 79.42
N LEU A 39 17.07 -21.60 79.02
CA LEU A 39 16.41 -22.92 78.91
C LEU A 39 15.85 -23.38 80.28
N PRO A 40 14.87 -24.32 80.33
CA PRO A 40 15.23 -25.74 80.31
C PRO A 40 14.28 -26.65 79.51
N ILE A 41 14.86 -27.67 78.88
CA ILE A 41 14.18 -28.91 78.45
C ILE A 41 13.74 -29.65 79.73
N PRO A 42 12.57 -30.32 79.77
CA PRO A 42 12.67 -31.78 79.83
C PRO A 42 11.57 -32.57 79.08
N GLN A 43 12.08 -33.63 78.44
CA GLN A 43 11.52 -34.98 78.37
C GLN A 43 10.35 -35.31 77.42
N GLU A 44 10.76 -35.90 76.30
CA GLU A 44 10.46 -37.30 75.99
C GLU A 44 8.99 -37.73 76.08
N LYS A 45 8.27 -37.51 74.97
CA LYS A 45 7.18 -38.42 74.57
C LYS A 45 7.43 -38.90 73.14
N GLN A 46 7.94 -40.12 73.11
CA GLN A 46 7.79 -41.11 72.06
C GLN A 46 6.39 -40.98 71.41
N ARG A 47 6.31 -40.35 70.25
CA ARG A 47 5.18 -40.51 69.32
C ARG A 47 5.60 -40.21 67.88
N CYS A 48 5.53 -41.30 67.13
CA CYS A 48 5.40 -41.46 65.69
C CYS A 48 6.45 -40.83 64.77
N CYS A 49 7.37 -41.70 64.36
CA CYS A 49 8.10 -41.62 63.09
C CYS A 49 7.17 -41.38 61.87
N GLU A 50 5.87 -41.60 61.98
CA GLU A 50 4.89 -41.40 60.89
C GLU A 50 4.65 -39.92 60.53
N SER A 51 4.75 -38.96 61.46
CA SER A 51 4.49 -37.54 61.15
C SER A 51 5.59 -36.89 60.31
N ARG A 52 6.84 -37.40 60.39
CA ARG A 52 7.94 -36.98 59.49
C ARG A 52 7.89 -37.65 58.13
N GLN A 53 7.19 -38.79 58.02
CA GLN A 53 6.94 -39.48 56.76
C GLN A 53 5.88 -38.70 55.97
N PHE A 54 4.75 -38.37 56.60
CA PHE A 54 3.67 -37.58 55.97
C PHE A 54 4.11 -36.20 55.44
N GLU A 55 4.95 -35.46 56.18
CA GLU A 55 5.50 -34.17 55.72
C GLU A 55 6.51 -34.34 54.57
N ARG A 56 7.23 -35.47 54.53
CA ARG A 56 8.22 -35.77 53.48
C ARG A 56 7.54 -36.29 52.21
N ASP A 57 6.52 -37.11 52.34
CA ASP A 57 5.69 -37.63 51.26
C ASP A 57 4.89 -36.49 50.59
N ASN A 58 4.30 -35.57 51.38
CA ASN A 58 3.66 -34.36 50.85
C ASN A 58 4.63 -33.41 50.11
N ALA A 59 5.88 -33.31 50.59
CA ALA A 59 6.91 -32.51 49.93
C ALA A 59 7.43 -33.17 48.64
N GLU A 60 7.51 -34.50 48.59
CA GLU A 60 7.86 -35.27 47.39
C GLU A 60 6.77 -35.21 46.32
N GLU A 61 5.49 -35.33 46.69
CA GLU A 61 4.36 -35.14 45.78
C GLU A 61 4.34 -33.72 45.18
N ALA A 62 4.52 -32.69 46.00
CA ALA A 62 4.57 -31.30 45.53
C ALA A 62 5.78 -31.02 44.62
N MET A 63 6.93 -31.64 44.90
CA MET A 63 8.13 -31.54 44.06
C MET A 63 7.91 -32.21 42.69
N GLU A 64 7.19 -33.32 42.65
CA GLU A 64 6.92 -34.05 41.41
C GLU A 64 5.87 -33.34 40.55
N GLU A 65 4.83 -32.77 41.17
CA GLU A 65 3.87 -31.90 40.49
C GLU A 65 4.55 -30.68 39.86
N TYR A 66 5.51 -30.07 40.56
CA TYR A 66 6.33 -28.97 40.03
C TYR A 66 7.17 -29.40 38.81
N LYS A 67 7.80 -30.58 38.86
CA LYS A 67 8.58 -31.09 37.72
C LYS A 67 7.71 -31.36 36.50
N VAL A 68 6.54 -31.99 36.68
CA VAL A 68 5.58 -32.24 35.60
C VAL A 68 5.14 -30.93 34.97
N ARG A 69 4.81 -29.93 35.79
CA ARG A 69 4.44 -28.60 35.30
C ARG A 69 5.58 -27.93 34.53
N ALA A 70 6.79 -27.93 35.06
CA ALA A 70 7.94 -27.32 34.39
C ALA A 70 8.24 -28.02 33.04
N ALA A 71 8.16 -29.36 33.00
CA ALA A 71 8.32 -30.13 31.77
C ALA A 71 7.25 -29.79 30.73
N LEU A 72 5.99 -29.62 31.15
CA LEU A 72 4.90 -29.19 30.27
C LEU A 72 5.12 -27.77 29.74
N GLU A 73 5.53 -26.82 30.59
CA GLU A 73 5.85 -25.45 30.17
C GLU A 73 6.99 -25.43 29.14
N ALA A 74 8.05 -26.21 29.36
CA ALA A 74 9.15 -26.35 28.40
C ALA A 74 8.69 -27.00 27.07
N PHE A 75 7.79 -27.97 27.14
CA PHE A 75 7.20 -28.59 25.95
C PHE A 75 6.36 -27.61 25.14
N VAL A 76 5.54 -26.80 25.81
CA VAL A 76 4.73 -25.75 25.17
C VAL A 76 5.63 -24.68 24.54
N ALA A 77 6.70 -24.26 25.20
CA ALA A 77 7.67 -23.34 24.62
C ALA A 77 8.28 -23.91 23.33
N LYS A 78 8.69 -25.19 23.34
CA LYS A 78 9.21 -25.88 22.14
C LYS A 78 8.16 -25.92 21.01
N LEU A 79 6.89 -26.12 21.33
CA LEU A 79 5.79 -26.08 20.36
C LEU A 79 5.69 -24.71 19.68
N PHE A 80 5.70 -23.62 20.45
CA PHE A 80 5.65 -22.27 19.90
C PHE A 80 6.89 -21.96 19.06
N ALA A 81 8.08 -22.36 19.52
CA ALA A 81 9.31 -22.21 18.75
C ALA A 81 9.26 -22.91 17.40
N THR A 82 8.79 -24.16 17.33
CA THR A 82 8.62 -24.90 16.06
C THR A 82 7.56 -24.26 15.16
N VAL A 83 6.41 -23.83 15.71
CA VAL A 83 5.39 -23.13 14.91
C VAL A 83 5.93 -21.82 14.33
N SER A 84 6.72 -21.07 15.12
CA SER A 84 7.40 -19.86 14.66
C SER A 84 8.43 -20.16 13.57
N ALA A 85 9.17 -21.27 13.68
CA ALA A 85 10.11 -21.72 12.66
C ALA A 85 9.41 -22.11 11.35
N VAL A 86 8.29 -22.84 11.40
CA VAL A 86 7.44 -23.12 10.22
C VAL A 86 7.00 -21.82 9.55
N LYS A 87 6.55 -20.84 10.32
CA LYS A 87 6.12 -19.53 9.80
C LYS A 87 7.27 -18.80 9.09
N ALA A 88 8.47 -18.83 9.68
CA ALA A 88 9.65 -18.21 9.07
C ALA A 88 10.05 -18.91 7.77
N ALA A 89 10.11 -20.25 7.75
CA ALA A 89 10.41 -21.04 6.54
C ALA A 89 9.38 -20.79 5.43
N TYR A 90 8.10 -20.68 5.77
CA TYR A 90 7.06 -20.34 4.80
C TYR A 90 7.23 -18.92 4.24
N ALA A 91 7.62 -17.95 5.07
CA ALA A 91 7.93 -16.61 4.59
C ALA A 91 9.14 -16.60 3.64
N GLU A 92 10.17 -17.41 3.92
CA GLU A 92 11.32 -17.60 3.01
C GLU A 92 10.87 -18.17 1.66
N LEU A 93 9.98 -19.17 1.68
CA LEU A 93 9.39 -19.75 0.47
C LEU A 93 8.60 -18.71 -0.34
N GLN A 94 7.82 -17.86 0.32
CA GLN A 94 7.08 -16.78 -0.35
C GLN A 94 8.02 -15.77 -1.02
N MET A 95 9.15 -15.44 -0.39
CA MET A 95 10.15 -14.55 -0.97
C MET A 95 10.86 -15.15 -2.17
N ALA A 96 11.15 -16.45 -2.13
CA ALA A 96 11.83 -17.14 -3.22
C ALA A 96 10.99 -17.26 -4.51
N GLN A 97 9.66 -17.08 -4.43
CA GLN A 97 8.79 -17.14 -5.59
C GLN A 97 8.81 -15.84 -6.43
N PHE A 98 9.22 -14.70 -5.86
CA PHE A 98 9.12 -13.41 -6.53
C PHE A 98 10.32 -12.49 -6.21
N PRO A 99 11.29 -12.34 -7.13
CA PRO A 99 11.42 -13.06 -8.41
C PRO A 99 11.70 -14.55 -8.19
N TYR A 100 11.21 -15.40 -9.10
CA TYR A 100 11.31 -16.86 -8.97
C TYR A 100 12.78 -17.32 -8.96
N ASN A 101 13.16 -18.04 -7.91
CA ASN A 101 14.46 -18.67 -7.75
C ASN A 101 14.25 -20.15 -7.37
N ASP A 102 14.49 -21.06 -8.31
CA ASP A 102 14.26 -22.50 -8.13
C ASP A 102 15.04 -23.09 -6.96
N GLU A 103 16.34 -22.78 -6.84
CA GLU A 103 17.19 -23.28 -5.74
C GLU A 103 16.69 -22.79 -4.37
N ALA A 104 16.32 -21.50 -4.28
CA ALA A 104 15.80 -20.93 -3.04
C ALA A 104 14.41 -21.48 -2.69
N VAL A 105 13.56 -21.71 -3.68
CA VAL A 105 12.24 -22.35 -3.50
C VAL A 105 12.40 -23.77 -2.98
N GLN A 106 13.27 -24.58 -3.59
CA GLN A 106 13.53 -25.95 -3.16
C GLN A 106 14.09 -26.00 -1.73
N SER A 107 15.06 -25.13 -1.41
CA SER A 107 15.63 -25.06 -0.07
C SER A 107 14.60 -24.63 0.98
N ALA A 108 13.76 -23.65 0.67
CA ALA A 108 12.74 -23.17 1.61
C ALA A 108 11.59 -24.18 1.78
N ASP A 109 11.18 -24.87 0.71
CA ASP A 109 10.20 -25.95 0.77
C ASP A 109 10.68 -27.09 1.65
N GLN A 110 11.93 -27.52 1.46
CA GLN A 110 12.55 -28.54 2.31
C GLN A 110 12.57 -28.11 3.79
N ALA A 111 12.91 -26.85 4.07
CA ALA A 111 12.87 -26.32 5.43
C ALA A 111 11.45 -26.35 6.03
N VAL A 112 10.42 -25.97 5.27
CA VAL A 112 9.01 -26.09 5.71
C VAL A 112 8.66 -27.53 6.04
N VAL A 113 9.03 -28.47 5.17
CA VAL A 113 8.77 -29.90 5.36
C VAL A 113 9.46 -30.43 6.63
N ASP A 114 10.71 -30.04 6.87
CA ASP A 114 11.47 -30.51 8.04
C ASP A 114 10.92 -29.93 9.36
N GLU A 115 10.52 -28.66 9.38
CA GLU A 115 9.85 -28.07 10.55
C GLU A 115 8.47 -28.71 10.81
N LEU A 116 7.70 -29.02 9.76
CA LEU A 116 6.43 -29.76 9.88
C LEU A 116 6.62 -31.19 10.40
N LYS A 117 7.70 -31.88 9.99
CA LYS A 117 8.07 -33.18 10.56
C LYS A 117 8.40 -33.03 12.05
N GLY A 118 9.14 -32.00 12.44
CA GLY A 118 9.44 -31.68 13.83
C GLY A 118 8.16 -31.45 14.66
N LEU A 119 7.22 -30.68 14.12
CA LEU A 119 5.92 -30.43 14.75
C LEU A 119 5.09 -31.71 14.91
N SER A 120 5.09 -32.57 13.88
CA SER A 120 4.44 -33.88 13.93
C SER A 120 5.06 -34.80 14.99
N GLU A 121 6.38 -34.79 15.13
CA GLU A 121 7.05 -35.52 16.19
C GLU A 121 6.65 -35.02 17.58
N LEU A 122 6.58 -33.70 17.76
CA LEU A 122 6.16 -33.10 19.01
C LEU A 122 4.72 -33.51 19.38
N LYS A 123 3.79 -33.46 18.42
CA LYS A 123 2.43 -34.00 18.56
C LYS A 123 2.44 -35.47 18.99
N ARG A 124 3.24 -36.31 18.33
CA ARG A 124 3.36 -37.75 18.65
C ARG A 124 3.85 -37.97 20.08
N ARG A 125 4.85 -37.19 20.52
CA ARG A 125 5.41 -37.26 21.89
C ARG A 125 4.36 -36.89 22.93
N PHE A 126 3.59 -35.82 22.71
CA PHE A 126 2.48 -35.44 23.57
C PHE A 126 1.43 -36.54 23.72
N LEU A 127 0.96 -37.11 22.60
CA LEU A 127 -0.07 -38.16 22.61
C LEU A 127 0.39 -39.46 23.30
N LYS A 128 1.69 -39.75 23.29
CA LYS A 128 2.27 -40.91 23.98
C LYS A 128 2.64 -40.60 25.45
N ASN A 129 2.31 -39.42 25.97
CA ASN A 129 2.74 -38.93 27.28
C ASN A 129 4.28 -38.97 27.47
N GLN A 130 5.04 -38.75 26.39
CA GLN A 130 6.50 -38.73 26.36
C GLN A 130 7.01 -37.29 26.35
N ILE A 131 6.85 -36.57 27.47
CA ILE A 131 7.39 -35.23 27.62
C ILE A 131 8.88 -35.37 28.03
N ASP A 132 9.78 -34.77 27.23
CA ASP A 132 11.23 -34.94 27.35
C ASP A 132 11.74 -34.68 28.77
N SER A 133 12.62 -35.56 29.28
CA SER A 133 13.23 -35.46 30.62
C SER A 133 14.45 -34.53 30.69
N SER A 134 14.72 -33.75 29.64
CA SER A 134 15.79 -32.75 29.67
C SER A 134 15.48 -31.67 30.72
N PRO A 135 16.49 -31.04 31.34
CA PRO A 135 16.24 -30.01 32.35
C PRO A 135 15.30 -28.94 31.79
N PRO A 136 14.08 -28.78 32.34
CA PRO A 136 13.04 -27.97 31.70
C PRO A 136 13.47 -26.52 31.46
N HIS A 137 14.30 -25.96 32.34
CA HIS A 137 14.82 -24.60 32.20
C HIS A 137 15.71 -24.41 30.95
N VAL A 138 16.52 -25.42 30.58
CA VAL A 138 17.39 -25.34 29.40
C VAL A 138 16.54 -25.40 28.14
N THR A 139 15.57 -26.33 28.11
CA THR A 139 14.64 -26.47 26.99
C THR A 139 13.83 -25.21 26.77
N LEU A 140 13.34 -24.59 27.84
CA LEU A 140 12.62 -23.31 27.78
C LEU A 140 13.50 -22.21 27.16
N MET A 141 14.75 -22.07 27.63
CA MET A 141 15.68 -21.06 27.13
C MET A 141 16.04 -21.27 25.65
N LEU A 142 16.27 -22.51 25.23
CA LEU A 142 16.56 -22.83 23.83
C LEU A 142 15.35 -22.59 22.91
N ALA A 143 14.15 -22.95 23.38
CA ALA A 143 12.92 -22.70 22.64
C ALA A 143 12.68 -21.19 22.46
N GLU A 144 12.88 -20.39 23.51
CA GLU A 144 12.78 -18.93 23.42
C GLU A 144 13.78 -18.37 22.40
N ILE A 145 15.05 -18.81 22.44
CA ILE A 145 16.06 -18.36 21.47
C ILE A 145 15.64 -18.71 20.03
N GLN A 146 15.16 -19.92 19.79
CA GLN A 146 14.70 -20.36 18.47
C GLN A 146 13.49 -19.55 18.00
N GLU A 147 12.54 -19.25 18.88
CA GLU A 147 11.38 -18.42 18.57
C GLU A 147 11.82 -17.00 18.18
N GLN A 148 12.71 -16.37 18.97
CA GLN A 148 13.24 -15.05 18.67
C GLN A 148 13.99 -15.02 17.33
N GLN A 149 14.78 -16.05 17.01
CA GLN A 149 15.46 -16.17 15.71
C GLN A 149 14.46 -16.27 14.55
N SER A 150 13.39 -17.03 14.73
CA SER A 150 12.33 -17.19 13.71
C SER A 150 11.56 -15.87 13.48
N LEU A 151 11.32 -15.12 14.56
CA LEU A 151 10.74 -13.78 14.48
C LEU A 151 11.66 -12.80 13.75
N MET A 152 12.95 -12.79 14.08
CA MET A 152 13.95 -11.96 13.40
C MET A 152 13.97 -12.23 11.90
N LYS A 153 14.02 -13.50 11.48
CA LYS A 153 13.94 -13.89 10.06
C LYS A 153 12.69 -13.32 9.37
N THR A 154 11.53 -13.42 10.03
CA THR A 154 10.27 -12.90 9.48
C THR A 154 10.31 -11.37 9.30
N TYR A 155 10.91 -10.65 10.25
CA TYR A 155 11.09 -9.21 10.13
C TYR A 155 12.07 -8.83 9.02
N GLU A 156 13.19 -9.53 8.88
CA GLU A 156 14.14 -9.32 7.79
C GLU A 156 13.50 -9.51 6.42
N ILE A 157 12.69 -10.57 6.27
CA ILE A 157 11.92 -10.83 5.04
C ILE A 157 10.96 -9.67 4.75
N THR A 158 10.19 -9.25 5.75
CA THR A 158 9.24 -8.14 5.60
C THR A 158 9.95 -6.85 5.23
N MET A 159 11.11 -6.58 5.84
CA MET A 159 11.95 -5.41 5.55
C MET A 159 12.45 -5.45 4.10
N LYS A 160 12.98 -6.58 3.63
CA LYS A 160 13.43 -6.75 2.24
C LYS A 160 12.28 -6.53 1.24
N LYS A 161 11.08 -7.04 1.54
CA LYS A 161 9.90 -6.81 0.72
C LYS A 161 9.53 -5.33 0.63
N MET A 162 9.46 -4.64 1.77
CA MET A 162 9.16 -3.20 1.80
C MET A 162 10.21 -2.38 1.06
N GLN A 163 11.49 -2.73 1.22
CA GLN A 163 12.59 -2.08 0.52
C GLN A 163 12.45 -2.20 -1.01
N GLY A 164 12.15 -3.41 -1.52
CA GLY A 164 11.89 -3.61 -2.95
C GLY A 164 10.66 -2.84 -3.46
N GLU A 165 9.60 -2.72 -2.64
CA GLU A 165 8.44 -1.89 -2.99
C GLU A 165 8.78 -0.40 -3.09
N ILE A 166 9.65 0.10 -2.20
CA ILE A 166 10.14 1.49 -2.22
C ILE A 166 10.94 1.73 -3.50
N GLU A 167 11.90 0.87 -3.82
CA GLU A 167 12.75 0.98 -5.01
C GLU A 167 11.92 0.95 -6.31
N ASN A 168 10.93 0.06 -6.39
CA ASN A 168 10.02 -0.01 -7.53
C ASN A 168 9.14 1.25 -7.66
N ARG A 169 8.71 1.85 -6.55
CA ARG A 169 7.97 3.11 -6.59
C ARG A 169 8.86 4.27 -7.01
N GLU A 170 10.09 4.31 -6.52
CA GLU A 170 11.07 5.35 -6.86
C GLU A 170 11.39 5.34 -8.36
N SER A 171 11.65 4.16 -8.93
CA SER A 171 11.91 4.02 -10.36
C SER A 171 10.71 4.47 -11.23
N ARG A 172 9.49 4.15 -10.79
CA ARG A 172 8.25 4.62 -11.45
C ARG A 172 8.09 6.13 -11.36
N ILE A 173 8.40 6.73 -10.21
CA ILE A 173 8.37 8.20 -10.03
C ILE A 173 9.37 8.85 -10.99
N SER A 174 10.62 8.37 -11.02
CA SER A 174 11.64 8.90 -11.94
C SER A 174 11.21 8.78 -13.40
N SER A 175 10.66 7.63 -13.82
CA SER A 175 10.16 7.44 -15.19
C SER A 175 9.01 8.40 -15.53
N LEU A 176 8.07 8.60 -14.62
CA LEU A 176 6.95 9.53 -14.84
C LEU A 176 7.41 10.98 -14.90
N GLN A 177 8.40 11.36 -14.09
CA GLN A 177 9.01 12.70 -14.15
C GLN A 177 9.71 12.96 -15.49
N GLU A 178 10.40 11.95 -16.01
CA GLU A 178 11.03 12.02 -17.34
C GLU A 178 9.97 12.18 -18.44
N GLN A 179 8.92 11.36 -18.44
CA GLN A 179 7.80 11.48 -19.40
C GLN A 179 7.14 12.86 -19.33
N LEU A 180 6.94 13.41 -18.13
CA LEU A 180 6.38 14.75 -17.95
C LEU A 180 7.29 15.81 -18.56
N LYS A 181 8.61 15.70 -18.35
CA LYS A 181 9.61 16.61 -18.92
C LYS A 181 9.58 16.58 -20.45
N ASP A 182 9.48 15.39 -21.04
CA ASP A 182 9.39 15.21 -22.49
C ASP A 182 8.12 15.83 -23.06
N ILE A 183 6.97 15.62 -22.41
CA ILE A 183 5.70 16.24 -22.81
C ILE A 183 5.79 17.76 -22.73
N ILE A 184 6.35 18.32 -21.66
CA ILE A 184 6.55 19.77 -21.51
C ILE A 184 7.44 20.31 -22.63
N GLN A 185 8.53 19.61 -22.95
CA GLN A 185 9.43 20.00 -24.04
C GLN A 185 8.71 19.96 -25.39
N ASN A 186 7.97 18.89 -25.67
CA ASN A 186 7.18 18.76 -26.89
C ASN A 186 6.13 19.87 -27.01
N ASN A 187 5.38 20.17 -25.95
CA ASN A 187 4.41 21.27 -25.92
C ASN A 187 5.08 22.61 -26.21
N LYS A 188 6.24 22.92 -25.61
CA LYS A 188 7.00 24.14 -25.92
C LYS A 188 7.42 24.22 -27.39
N THR A 189 7.77 23.09 -28.02
CA THR A 189 8.11 23.08 -29.45
C THR A 189 6.88 23.31 -30.33
N LEU A 190 5.73 22.74 -29.97
CA LEU A 190 4.46 22.94 -30.66
C LEU A 190 3.97 24.39 -30.55
N GLU A 191 4.06 24.97 -29.36
CA GLU A 191 3.72 26.38 -29.12
C GLU A 191 4.58 27.32 -29.98
N LYS A 192 5.89 27.06 -30.07
CA LYS A 192 6.80 27.81 -30.97
C LYS A 192 6.38 27.69 -32.44
N LYS A 193 6.02 26.48 -32.90
CA LYS A 193 5.55 26.26 -34.29
C LYS A 193 4.22 26.97 -34.56
N LEU A 194 3.32 26.98 -33.58
CA LEU A 194 2.03 27.68 -33.67
C LEU A 194 2.24 29.20 -33.77
N ASN A 195 3.06 29.76 -32.88
CA ASN A 195 3.39 31.19 -32.88
C ASN A 195 4.13 31.62 -34.15
N ALA A 196 5.02 30.77 -34.68
CA ALA A 196 5.72 31.01 -35.94
C ALA A 196 4.82 30.91 -37.19
N SER A 197 3.70 30.16 -37.11
CA SER A 197 2.72 30.04 -38.19
C SER A 197 1.86 31.30 -38.38
N GLY A 198 2.11 32.35 -37.59
CA GLY A 198 1.49 33.65 -37.69
C GLY A 198 0.70 33.97 -36.42
N SER A 199 1.26 34.88 -35.61
CA SER A 199 0.55 35.46 -34.47
C SER A 199 -0.73 36.18 -34.90
N PHE A 200 -1.78 36.05 -34.09
CA PHE A 200 -3.07 36.72 -34.16
C PHE A 200 -2.99 38.24 -33.83
N SER A 201 -1.80 38.83 -33.83
CA SER A 201 -1.52 40.22 -33.39
C SER A 201 -2.23 41.33 -34.18
N VAL A 202 -2.87 40.99 -35.31
CA VAL A 202 -3.70 41.93 -36.07
C VAL A 202 -4.94 42.36 -35.28
N LEU A 203 -5.49 41.49 -34.43
CA LEU A 203 -6.69 41.77 -33.63
C LEU A 203 -6.38 42.44 -32.28
N ASP A 204 -5.16 42.30 -31.75
CA ASP A 204 -4.76 42.90 -30.46
C ASP A 204 -4.80 44.45 -30.47
N ASN A 205 -4.71 45.06 -31.65
CA ASN A 205 -4.78 46.52 -31.82
C ASN A 205 -6.21 47.03 -32.08
N VAL A 206 -7.21 46.16 -32.20
CA VAL A 206 -8.59 46.55 -32.51
C VAL A 206 -9.33 46.89 -31.22
N LYS A 207 -9.50 48.18 -30.94
CA LYS A 207 -10.34 48.67 -29.84
C LYS A 207 -11.75 48.93 -30.35
N PHE A 208 -12.70 48.05 -30.02
CA PHE A 208 -14.11 48.19 -30.42
C PHE A 208 -14.86 49.36 -29.77
N SER A 209 -14.22 50.14 -28.89
CA SER A 209 -14.82 51.25 -28.15
C SER A 209 -15.12 52.49 -29.00
N GLU A 210 -14.47 52.63 -30.16
CA GLU A 210 -14.75 53.68 -31.14
C GLU A 210 -14.99 52.99 -32.49
N SER A 211 -16.25 52.77 -32.88
CA SER A 211 -16.60 51.97 -34.06
C SER A 211 -16.11 52.62 -35.36
N ASN A 212 -14.87 52.36 -35.74
CA ASN A 212 -14.29 52.80 -37.00
C ASN A 212 -14.60 51.74 -38.08
N PRO A 213 -15.23 52.11 -39.21
CA PRO A 213 -15.47 51.18 -40.32
C PRO A 213 -14.21 50.44 -40.81
N LYS A 214 -13.03 51.04 -40.64
CA LYS A 214 -11.74 50.41 -40.99
C LYS A 214 -11.43 49.19 -40.12
N ASP A 215 -11.77 49.24 -38.84
CA ASP A 215 -11.54 48.13 -37.90
C ASP A 215 -12.49 46.97 -38.20
N PHE A 216 -13.75 47.27 -38.55
CA PHE A 216 -14.68 46.25 -39.03
C PHE A 216 -14.18 45.56 -40.30
N ILE A 217 -13.70 46.32 -41.28
CA ILE A 217 -13.14 45.76 -42.53
C ILE A 217 -11.91 44.89 -42.23
N LEU A 218 -11.04 45.32 -41.31
CA LEU A 218 -9.86 44.56 -40.88
C LEU A 218 -10.25 43.23 -40.25
N VAL A 219 -11.20 43.24 -39.31
CA VAL A 219 -11.73 42.03 -38.65
C VAL A 219 -12.44 41.11 -39.65
N LEU A 220 -13.21 41.67 -40.58
CA LEU A 220 -13.90 40.90 -41.62
C LEU A 220 -12.91 40.22 -42.58
N HIS A 221 -11.91 40.96 -43.08
CA HIS A 221 -10.85 40.39 -43.91
C HIS A 221 -10.08 39.29 -43.18
N TYR A 222 -9.82 39.49 -41.88
CA TYR A 222 -9.20 38.51 -41.03
C TYR A 222 -10.07 37.24 -40.90
N ALA A 223 -11.35 37.38 -40.56
CA ALA A 223 -12.29 36.27 -40.41
C ALA A 223 -12.39 35.46 -41.71
N LEU A 224 -12.52 36.12 -42.86
CA LEU A 224 -12.56 35.47 -44.17
C LEU A 224 -11.25 34.74 -44.49
N ARG A 225 -10.09 35.34 -44.17
CA ARG A 225 -8.79 34.70 -44.34
C ARG A 225 -8.62 33.47 -43.43
N SER A 226 -9.10 33.56 -42.19
CA SER A 226 -9.06 32.47 -41.21
C SER A 226 -9.91 31.29 -41.67
N VAL A 227 -11.17 31.53 -42.06
CA VAL A 227 -12.06 30.51 -42.63
C VAL A 227 -11.42 29.84 -43.84
N ARG A 228 -10.82 30.63 -44.75
CA ARG A 228 -10.15 30.08 -45.94
C ARG A 228 -8.94 29.20 -45.60
N ASN A 229 -8.15 29.60 -44.60
CA ASN A 229 -7.01 28.81 -44.15
C ASN A 229 -7.45 27.53 -43.43
N PHE A 230 -8.50 27.61 -42.61
CA PHE A 230 -9.10 26.45 -41.96
C PHE A 230 -9.62 25.44 -42.99
N VAL A 231 -10.36 25.90 -44.00
CA VAL A 231 -10.89 25.02 -45.06
C VAL A 231 -9.76 24.38 -45.87
N LYS A 232 -8.67 25.10 -46.13
CA LYS A 232 -7.47 24.51 -46.76
C LYS A 232 -6.86 23.40 -45.89
N PHE A 233 -6.78 23.60 -44.58
CA PHE A 233 -6.30 22.59 -43.65
C PHE A 233 -7.25 21.38 -43.60
N LEU A 234 -8.55 21.64 -43.47
CA LEU A 234 -9.59 20.60 -43.48
C LEU A 234 -9.54 19.76 -44.75
N ILE A 235 -9.40 20.38 -45.93
CA ILE A 235 -9.26 19.65 -47.20
C ILE A 235 -8.01 18.76 -47.18
N ARG A 236 -6.87 19.24 -46.68
CA ARG A 236 -5.64 18.42 -46.59
C ARG A 236 -5.81 17.21 -45.68
N GLU A 237 -6.51 17.36 -44.55
CA GLU A 237 -6.83 16.24 -43.65
C GLU A 237 -7.86 15.28 -44.26
N MET A 238 -8.84 15.80 -45.01
CA MET A 238 -9.76 14.97 -45.78
C MET A 238 -9.01 14.16 -46.85
N GLU A 239 -8.04 14.76 -47.54
CA GLU A 239 -7.19 14.08 -48.53
C GLU A 239 -6.30 13.02 -47.87
N SER A 240 -5.68 13.31 -46.72
CA SER A 240 -4.85 12.35 -46.00
C SER A 240 -5.65 11.15 -45.46
N ALA A 241 -6.91 11.37 -45.11
CA ALA A 241 -7.86 10.33 -44.70
C ALA A 241 -8.59 9.64 -45.87
N ASN A 242 -8.24 9.92 -47.13
CA ASN A 242 -8.89 9.40 -48.34
C ASN A 242 -10.41 9.69 -48.45
N TRP A 243 -10.88 10.82 -47.94
CA TRP A 243 -12.27 11.25 -48.08
C TRP A 243 -12.58 11.74 -49.50
N ASP A 244 -13.78 11.45 -50.00
CA ASP A 244 -14.26 11.98 -51.27
C ASP A 244 -14.77 13.43 -51.10
N ILE A 245 -13.91 14.39 -51.43
CA ILE A 245 -14.22 15.83 -51.42
C ILE A 245 -15.40 16.16 -52.35
N GLN A 246 -15.58 15.41 -53.46
CA GLN A 246 -16.69 15.64 -54.37
C GLN A 246 -18.02 15.23 -53.75
N ALA A 247 -18.07 14.06 -53.12
CA ALA A 247 -19.25 13.63 -52.38
C ALA A 247 -19.59 14.61 -51.25
N ALA A 248 -18.59 15.08 -50.51
CA ALA A 248 -18.77 16.07 -49.45
C ALA A 248 -19.30 17.42 -49.98
N ALA A 249 -18.73 17.95 -51.08
CA ALA A 249 -19.19 19.20 -51.68
C ALA A 249 -20.64 19.09 -52.21
N ASN A 250 -20.99 17.97 -52.83
CA ASN A 250 -22.35 17.70 -53.31
C ASN A 250 -23.34 17.50 -52.15
N ALA A 251 -22.91 16.94 -51.02
CA ALA A 251 -23.76 16.79 -49.83
C ALA A 251 -24.09 18.15 -49.19
N ILE A 252 -23.17 19.11 -49.25
CA ILE A 252 -23.38 20.47 -48.76
C ILE A 252 -24.25 21.27 -49.73
N GLN A 253 -23.95 21.19 -51.03
CA GLN A 253 -24.64 21.97 -52.05
C GLN A 253 -25.01 21.08 -53.24
N PRO A 254 -26.17 20.39 -53.17
CA PRO A 254 -26.54 19.34 -54.13
C PRO A 254 -26.81 19.87 -55.55
N ASP A 255 -27.19 21.14 -55.68
CA ASP A 255 -27.61 21.73 -56.96
C ASP A 255 -26.48 22.41 -57.74
N ILE A 256 -25.25 22.41 -57.23
CA ILE A 256 -24.12 23.11 -57.87
C ILE A 256 -23.13 22.11 -58.48
N ARG A 257 -22.95 22.22 -59.81
CA ARG A 257 -21.91 21.50 -60.53
C ARG A 257 -20.61 22.30 -60.56
N PHE A 258 -19.65 21.92 -59.72
CA PHE A 258 -18.30 22.50 -59.74
C PHE A 258 -17.52 22.02 -60.97
N ILE A 259 -17.25 22.92 -61.91
CA ILE A 259 -16.51 22.61 -63.15
C ILE A 259 -15.03 22.32 -62.86
N ASN A 260 -14.43 23.03 -61.89
CA ASN A 260 -13.04 22.83 -61.47
C ASN A 260 -12.98 22.11 -60.12
N ARG A 261 -12.00 21.21 -59.96
CA ARG A 261 -11.72 20.49 -58.72
C ARG A 261 -11.43 21.44 -57.56
N ASP A 262 -10.75 22.56 -57.82
CA ASP A 262 -10.41 23.56 -56.82
C ASP A 262 -11.61 24.37 -56.34
N HIS A 263 -12.70 24.42 -57.13
CA HIS A 263 -13.89 25.19 -56.77
C HIS A 263 -14.76 24.49 -55.73
N LYS A 264 -14.55 23.19 -55.50
CA LYS A 264 -15.26 22.41 -54.47
C LYS A 264 -14.95 22.93 -53.06
N ALA A 265 -13.79 23.56 -52.89
CA ALA A 265 -13.43 24.25 -51.66
C ALA A 265 -14.40 25.40 -51.32
N PHE A 266 -15.10 25.99 -52.30
CA PHE A 266 -16.07 27.05 -52.03
C PHE A 266 -17.31 26.55 -51.28
N ALA A 267 -17.79 25.32 -51.54
CA ALA A 267 -18.88 24.73 -50.78
C ALA A 267 -18.52 24.57 -49.29
N LEU A 268 -17.30 24.09 -49.03
CA LEU A 268 -16.77 23.94 -47.67
C LEU A 268 -16.53 25.29 -46.98
N ASN A 269 -16.02 26.29 -47.73
CA ASN A 269 -15.90 27.67 -47.24
C ASN A 269 -17.25 28.27 -46.89
N HIS A 270 -18.27 28.05 -47.71
CA HIS A 270 -19.63 28.54 -47.46
C HIS A 270 -20.21 27.90 -46.20
N LEU A 271 -20.11 26.57 -46.06
CA LEU A 271 -20.56 25.87 -44.85
C LEU A 271 -19.84 26.39 -43.60
N CYS A 272 -18.51 26.53 -43.65
CA CYS A 272 -17.75 27.05 -42.51
C CYS A 272 -18.17 28.49 -42.20
N ALA A 273 -18.26 29.37 -43.20
CA ALA A 273 -18.70 30.74 -43.00
C ALA A 273 -20.12 30.81 -42.43
N GLU A 274 -21.06 29.99 -42.90
CA GLU A 274 -22.43 29.92 -42.39
C GLU A 274 -22.44 29.48 -40.91
N LYS A 275 -21.74 28.39 -40.60
CA LYS A 275 -21.67 27.85 -39.23
C LYS A 275 -20.92 28.76 -38.25
N PHE A 276 -19.91 29.49 -38.70
CA PHE A 276 -19.14 30.43 -37.86
C PHE A 276 -19.78 31.84 -37.78
N SER A 277 -20.54 32.28 -38.79
CA SER A 277 -21.04 33.66 -38.89
C SER A 277 -22.43 33.90 -38.28
N LEU A 278 -23.26 32.87 -38.11
CA LEU A 278 -24.66 33.08 -37.69
C LEU A 278 -24.86 33.30 -36.19
N ASP A 279 -24.07 32.67 -35.31
CA ASP A 279 -24.25 32.82 -33.86
C ASP A 279 -23.38 33.91 -33.23
N SER A 280 -22.11 34.01 -33.62
CA SER A 280 -21.18 34.89 -32.90
C SER A 280 -21.28 36.35 -33.34
N MET A 281 -21.41 36.65 -34.64
CA MET A 281 -21.43 38.04 -35.12
C MET A 281 -22.76 38.75 -34.84
N ILE A 282 -23.88 38.03 -34.91
CA ILE A 282 -25.22 38.59 -34.64
C ILE A 282 -25.40 38.85 -33.14
N GLN A 283 -24.93 37.96 -32.25
CA GLN A 283 -25.02 38.20 -30.80
C GLN A 283 -24.14 39.38 -30.36
N THR A 284 -22.91 39.51 -30.87
CA THR A 284 -22.03 40.64 -30.52
C THR A 284 -22.57 41.98 -31.04
N PHE A 285 -23.29 42.01 -32.16
CA PHE A 285 -23.92 43.22 -32.68
C PHE A 285 -25.22 43.59 -31.94
N ARG A 286 -25.98 42.59 -31.45
CA ARG A 286 -27.21 42.80 -30.66
C ARG A 286 -26.96 43.20 -29.21
N SER A 287 -25.80 42.86 -28.64
CA SER A 287 -25.45 43.21 -27.25
C SER A 287 -24.85 44.60 -27.07
N ASN A 288 -24.55 45.32 -28.16
CA ASN A 288 -23.98 46.67 -28.15
C ASN A 288 -24.94 47.76 -28.70
N GLN A 289 -26.24 47.45 -28.74
CA GLN A 289 -27.34 48.41 -28.95
C GLN A 289 -28.22 48.41 -27.70
#